data_AF-A0A959NZC9-F1
#
_entry.id   AF-A0A959NZC9-F1
#
_cell.length_a   1.000
_cell.length_b   1.000
_cell.length_c   1.000
_cell.angle_alpha   90.00
_cell.angle_beta   90.00
_cell.angle_gamma   90.00
#
_symmetry.space_group_name_H-M   'P 1'
#
loop_
_entity.id
_entity.type
_entity.pdbx_description
1 polymer ?
#
loop_
_entity_poly.entity_id
_entity_poly.type
_entity_poly.pdbx_seq_one_letter_code
_entity_poly.pdbx_strand_id
1 'polypeptide(L)'
;QTASKLKNGEWIIGRGWHQEKWNAAPRENIEGFPLHKELSEATPDNPVLLSHASGHAIFANAYAMNLANISNDTKDPDGGTIIRDEEGNPIGVFSEEAAGIIYKKYNESLSQKTKQELDQSLKHSIKLTNDECIKNGITTFHDAGISFKELNILREMVDSNQIDIRLYEMLGENYE
;
A
#
# COMPACT_ATOMS: atom_id res chain seq x y z
N GLN A 1 -7.11 -9.33 -1.25
CA GLN A 1 -8.17 -9.38 -2.27
C GLN A 1 -7.65 -10.16 -3.47
N THR A 2 -8.50 -10.86 -4.23
CA THR A 2 -8.06 -11.59 -5.44
C THR A 2 -8.34 -10.71 -6.67
N ALA A 3 -7.37 -10.59 -7.59
CA ALA A 3 -7.50 -9.76 -8.79
C ALA A 3 -8.79 -10.03 -9.59
N SER A 4 -9.23 -11.30 -9.65
CA SER A 4 -10.44 -11.72 -10.36
C SER A 4 -11.76 -11.18 -9.83
N LYS A 5 -11.76 -10.49 -8.68
CA LYS A 5 -12.97 -9.90 -8.06
C LYS A 5 -13.02 -8.37 -8.19
N LEU A 6 -12.00 -7.76 -8.78
CA LEU A 6 -11.89 -6.33 -8.94
C LEU A 6 -12.42 -5.88 -10.30
N LYS A 7 -12.94 -4.66 -10.36
CA LYS A 7 -13.24 -3.98 -11.61
C LYS A 7 -11.94 -3.51 -12.24
N ASN A 8 -11.92 -3.38 -13.57
CA ASN A 8 -10.77 -2.84 -14.28
C ASN A 8 -10.41 -1.45 -13.75
N GLY A 9 -9.12 -1.20 -13.57
CA GLY A 9 -8.57 0.03 -13.01
C GLY A 9 -8.60 0.14 -11.48
N GLU A 10 -9.25 -0.78 -10.76
CA GLU A 10 -9.14 -0.81 -9.29
C GLU A 10 -7.73 -1.25 -8.86
N TRP A 11 -7.16 -0.54 -7.89
CA TRP A 11 -5.81 -0.82 -7.40
C TRP A 11 -5.76 -2.10 -6.57
N ILE A 12 -4.79 -2.96 -6.89
CA ILE A 12 -4.42 -4.11 -6.07
C ILE A 12 -3.29 -3.67 -5.12
N ILE A 13 -3.61 -3.62 -3.83
CA ILE A 13 -2.66 -3.25 -2.79
C ILE A 13 -2.28 -4.47 -1.96
N GLY A 14 -0.98 -4.61 -1.70
CA GLY A 14 -0.43 -5.66 -0.84
C GLY A 14 0.78 -5.17 -0.06
N ARG A 15 1.13 -5.89 1.02
CA ARG A 15 2.32 -5.60 1.83
C ARG A 15 2.94 -6.89 2.35
N GLY A 16 4.24 -6.86 2.60
CA GLY A 16 4.92 -7.87 3.42
C GLY A 16 5.76 -8.86 2.63
N TRP A 17 5.92 -8.66 1.32
CA TRP A 17 6.90 -9.41 0.55
C TRP A 17 8.33 -9.01 0.95
N HIS A 18 9.25 -9.97 0.87
CA HIS A 18 10.67 -9.75 1.07
C HIS A 18 11.45 -10.82 0.32
N GLN A 19 12.29 -10.40 -0.61
CA GLN A 19 13.05 -11.27 -1.52
C GLN A 19 13.98 -12.26 -0.81
N GLU A 20 14.54 -11.89 0.35
CA GLU A 20 15.39 -12.79 1.16
C GLU A 20 14.61 -13.96 1.80
N LYS A 21 13.28 -13.90 1.82
CA LYS A 21 12.42 -14.97 2.36
C LYS A 21 11.97 -15.95 1.29
N TRP A 22 12.36 -15.76 0.02
CA TRP A 22 12.05 -16.71 -1.04
C TRP A 22 12.97 -17.92 -1.01
N ASN A 23 12.40 -19.10 -1.31
CA ASN A 23 13.16 -20.35 -1.33
C ASN A 23 14.27 -20.37 -2.39
N ALA A 24 14.12 -19.57 -3.44
CA ALA A 24 15.11 -19.35 -4.49
C ALA A 24 14.92 -17.95 -5.08
N ALA A 25 16.00 -17.37 -5.59
CA ALA A 25 15.93 -16.12 -6.35
C ALA A 25 15.11 -16.32 -7.64
N PRO A 26 14.37 -15.29 -8.11
CA PRO A 26 13.68 -15.35 -9.39
C PRO A 26 14.68 -15.58 -10.52
N ARG A 27 14.25 -16.30 -11.56
CA ARG A 27 15.12 -16.66 -12.69
C ARG A 27 15.67 -15.43 -13.40
N GLU A 28 14.79 -14.49 -13.69
CA GLU A 28 15.14 -13.14 -14.15
C GLU A 28 15.03 -12.20 -12.95
N ASN A 29 16.15 -11.61 -12.54
CA ASN A 29 16.18 -10.67 -11.44
C ASN A 29 17.28 -9.62 -11.61
N ILE A 30 17.09 -8.47 -10.99
CA ILE A 30 18.11 -7.45 -10.76
C ILE A 30 18.23 -7.28 -9.25
N GLU A 31 19.44 -7.47 -8.70
CA GLU A 31 19.69 -7.37 -7.25
C GLU A 31 18.79 -8.29 -6.39
N GLY A 32 18.36 -9.44 -6.94
CA GLY A 32 17.45 -10.38 -6.29
C GLY A 32 15.97 -10.02 -6.41
N PHE A 33 15.63 -8.89 -7.04
CA PHE A 33 14.25 -8.48 -7.31
C PHE A 33 13.74 -9.00 -8.66
N PRO A 34 12.52 -9.52 -8.74
CA PRO A 34 11.91 -9.97 -9.99
C PRO A 34 11.56 -8.77 -10.86
N LEU A 35 11.49 -9.01 -12.17
CA LEU A 35 10.95 -8.04 -13.11
C LEU A 35 9.42 -8.02 -13.01
N HIS A 36 8.82 -6.86 -13.23
CA HIS A 36 7.37 -6.67 -13.19
C HIS A 36 6.58 -7.49 -14.23
N LYS A 37 7.24 -8.13 -15.20
CA LYS A 37 6.59 -8.79 -16.36
C LYS A 37 5.53 -9.81 -15.95
N GLU A 38 5.88 -10.76 -15.10
CA GLU A 38 4.94 -11.79 -14.63
C GLU A 38 3.77 -11.17 -13.85
N LEU A 39 4.04 -10.14 -13.04
CA LEU A 39 3.01 -9.40 -12.31
C LEU A 39 2.08 -8.66 -13.27
N SER A 40 2.63 -8.01 -14.30
CA SER A 40 1.88 -7.33 -15.35
C SER A 40 0.98 -8.29 -16.14
N GLU A 41 1.48 -9.46 -16.50
CA GLU A 41 0.72 -10.49 -17.22
C GLU A 41 -0.43 -11.05 -16.36
N ALA A 42 -0.21 -11.20 -15.06
CA ALA A 42 -1.23 -11.67 -14.13
C ALA A 42 -2.35 -10.64 -13.87
N THR A 43 -2.05 -9.34 -14.01
CA THR A 43 -2.97 -8.25 -13.69
C THR A 43 -2.96 -7.15 -14.76
N PRO A 44 -3.29 -7.45 -16.03
CA PRO A 44 -3.14 -6.48 -17.12
C PRO A 44 -4.09 -5.29 -16.99
N ASP A 45 -5.26 -5.51 -16.38
CA ASP A 45 -6.33 -4.53 -16.27
C ASP A 45 -6.38 -3.81 -14.92
N ASN A 46 -5.43 -4.06 -14.02
CA ASN A 46 -5.41 -3.48 -12.68
C ASN A 46 -4.01 -2.97 -12.31
N PRO A 47 -3.85 -1.72 -11.84
CA PRO A 47 -2.58 -1.28 -11.30
C PRO A 47 -2.29 -1.98 -9.97
N VAL A 48 -1.04 -2.38 -9.78
CA VAL A 48 -0.58 -3.09 -8.58
C VAL A 48 0.45 -2.23 -7.83
N LEU A 49 0.31 -2.16 -6.50
CA LEU A 49 1.31 -1.60 -5.60
C LEU A 49 1.51 -2.58 -4.43
N LEU A 50 2.70 -3.17 -4.33
CA LEU A 50 3.07 -4.08 -3.26
C LEU A 50 4.19 -3.47 -2.42
N SER A 51 3.92 -3.12 -1.16
CA SER A 51 4.93 -2.57 -0.26
C SER A 51 5.82 -3.67 0.34
N HIS A 52 7.13 -3.44 0.32
CA HIS A 52 8.13 -4.32 0.90
C HIS A 52 7.97 -4.41 2.43
N ALA A 53 8.37 -5.54 3.01
CA ALA A 53 8.26 -5.77 4.46
C ALA A 53 9.00 -4.74 5.31
N SER A 54 10.13 -4.21 4.81
CA SER A 54 10.91 -3.16 5.48
C SER A 54 10.21 -1.79 5.51
N GLY A 55 9.24 -1.55 4.63
CA GLY A 55 8.65 -0.22 4.43
C GLY A 55 9.43 0.73 3.50
N HIS A 56 10.61 0.34 3.03
CA HIS A 56 11.51 1.20 2.24
C HIS A 56 11.48 0.95 0.72
N ALA A 57 10.62 0.05 0.25
CA ALA A 57 10.50 -0.22 -1.18
C ALA A 57 9.09 -0.65 -1.57
N ILE A 58 8.78 -0.55 -2.84
CA ILE A 58 7.55 -1.09 -3.45
C ILE A 58 7.89 -1.90 -4.71
N PHE A 59 6.96 -2.78 -5.08
CA PHE A 59 6.93 -3.45 -6.37
C PHE A 59 5.62 -3.12 -7.09
N ALA A 60 5.72 -2.61 -8.31
CA ALA A 60 4.61 -2.13 -9.12
C ALA A 60 4.61 -2.81 -10.49
N ASN A 61 3.41 -3.03 -11.04
CA ASN A 61 3.27 -3.58 -12.39
C ASN A 61 3.38 -2.49 -13.47
N ALA A 62 3.42 -2.91 -14.73
CA ALA A 62 3.48 -1.99 -15.87
C ALA A 62 2.30 -1.00 -15.89
N TYR A 63 1.09 -1.42 -15.51
CA TYR A 63 -0.06 -0.52 -15.50
C TYR A 63 0.13 0.60 -14.45
N ALA A 64 0.52 0.28 -13.22
CA ALA A 64 0.82 1.28 -12.21
C ALA A 64 1.94 2.25 -12.65
N MET A 65 3.01 1.73 -13.27
CA MET A 65 4.08 2.53 -13.85
C MET A 65 3.60 3.46 -14.98
N ASN A 66 2.75 2.96 -15.88
CA ASN A 66 2.16 3.74 -16.96
C ASN A 66 1.27 4.88 -16.42
N LEU A 67 0.45 4.62 -15.40
CA LEU A 67 -0.35 5.66 -14.74
C LEU A 67 0.51 6.76 -14.12
N ALA A 68 1.73 6.40 -13.68
CA ALA A 68 2.70 7.31 -13.11
C ALA A 68 3.63 7.96 -14.15
N ASN A 69 3.45 7.68 -15.45
CA ASN A 69 4.31 8.14 -16.54
C ASN A 69 5.79 7.75 -16.35
N ILE A 70 6.05 6.57 -15.78
CA ILE A 70 7.40 6.02 -15.67
C ILE A 70 7.88 5.54 -17.05
N SER A 71 9.10 5.93 -17.39
CA SER A 71 9.81 5.52 -18.60
C SER A 71 11.30 5.34 -18.29
N ASN A 72 12.08 4.84 -19.26
CA ASN A 72 13.53 4.71 -19.15
C ASN A 72 14.23 6.06 -18.90
N ASP A 73 13.63 7.16 -19.38
CA ASP A 73 14.14 8.52 -19.21
C ASP A 73 13.75 9.16 -17.86
N THR A 74 12.89 8.50 -17.08
CA THR A 74 12.49 9.01 -15.77
C THR A 74 13.69 9.01 -14.86
N LYS A 75 14.05 10.16 -14.30
CA LYS A 75 15.18 10.29 -13.37
C LYS A 75 14.79 9.81 -11.98
N ASP A 76 15.78 9.32 -11.25
CA ASP A 76 15.62 9.06 -9.83
C ASP A 76 15.40 10.38 -9.07
N PRO A 77 14.44 10.44 -8.13
CA PRO A 77 14.29 11.59 -7.25
C PRO A 77 15.43 11.62 -6.22
N ASP A 78 15.68 12.79 -5.63
CA ASP A 78 16.62 12.92 -4.52
C ASP A 78 16.20 11.98 -3.38
N GLY A 79 17.14 11.15 -2.92
CA GLY A 79 16.89 10.21 -1.83
C GLY A 79 16.09 8.96 -2.22
N GLY A 80 15.91 8.66 -3.51
CA GLY A 80 15.23 7.45 -3.99
C GLY A 80 15.89 6.83 -5.21
N THR A 81 15.51 5.60 -5.53
CA THR A 81 16.04 4.90 -6.73
C THR A 81 14.95 4.10 -7.43
N ILE A 82 14.88 4.24 -8.74
CA ILE A 82 14.10 3.35 -9.60
C ILE A 82 15.04 2.24 -10.07
N ILE A 83 14.80 0.99 -9.67
CA ILE A 83 15.68 -0.12 -10.07
C ILE A 83 15.43 -0.44 -11.55
N ARG A 84 16.51 -0.54 -12.32
CA ARG A 84 16.50 -0.75 -13.77
C ARG A 84 17.32 -1.97 -14.17
N ASP A 85 16.99 -2.56 -15.30
CA ASP A 85 17.82 -3.60 -15.93
C ASP A 85 19.04 -3.01 -16.67
N GLU A 86 19.82 -3.87 -17.31
CA GLU A 86 21.04 -3.48 -18.05
C GLU A 86 20.76 -2.56 -19.25
N GLU A 87 19.52 -2.54 -19.76
CA GLU A 87 19.08 -1.69 -20.87
C GLU A 87 18.50 -0.36 -20.38
N GLY A 88 18.41 -0.16 -19.05
CA GLY A 88 17.82 1.02 -18.43
C GLY A 88 16.30 0.98 -18.31
N ASN A 89 15.66 -0.18 -18.53
CA ASN A 89 14.21 -0.31 -18.33
C ASN A 89 13.89 -0.45 -16.84
N PRO A 90 12.92 0.32 -16.29
CA PRO A 90 12.45 0.14 -14.92
C PRO A 90 11.86 -1.26 -14.69
N ILE A 91 12.36 -1.99 -13.69
CA ILE A 91 11.90 -3.36 -13.42
C ILE A 91 10.63 -3.43 -12.58
N GLY A 92 10.09 -2.28 -12.15
CA GLY A 92 8.94 -2.17 -11.26
C GLY A 92 9.27 -2.05 -9.79
N VAL A 93 10.55 -2.03 -9.39
CA VAL A 93 10.96 -1.80 -8.00
C VAL A 93 11.41 -0.37 -7.79
N PHE A 94 10.88 0.26 -6.75
CA PHE A 94 11.18 1.64 -6.38
C PHE A 94 11.54 1.68 -4.89
N SER A 95 12.69 2.28 -4.55
CA SER A 95 13.17 2.41 -3.17
C SER A 95 13.09 3.84 -2.66
N GLU A 96 12.88 3.97 -1.36
CA GLU A 96 12.85 5.23 -0.62
C GLU A 96 11.92 6.26 -1.29
N GLU A 97 12.39 7.47 -1.58
CA GLU A 97 11.58 8.54 -2.17
C GLU A 97 11.01 8.20 -3.57
N ALA A 98 11.62 7.27 -4.30
CA ALA A 98 11.11 6.83 -5.60
C ALA A 98 9.77 6.09 -5.48
N ALA A 99 9.52 5.43 -4.35
CA ALA A 99 8.22 4.79 -4.09
C ALA A 99 7.08 5.81 -4.07
N GLY A 100 7.38 7.07 -3.68
CA GLY A 100 6.45 8.19 -3.66
C GLY A 100 5.78 8.46 -5.01
N ILE A 101 6.45 8.17 -6.13
CA ILE A 101 5.92 8.39 -7.48
C ILE A 101 4.67 7.53 -7.72
N ILE A 102 4.72 6.24 -7.35
CA ILE A 102 3.59 5.33 -7.51
C ILE A 102 2.54 5.59 -6.41
N TYR A 103 2.96 5.83 -5.16
CA TYR A 103 2.04 6.18 -4.08
C TYR A 103 1.19 7.40 -4.40
N LYS A 104 1.77 8.42 -5.06
CA LYS A 104 1.04 9.59 -5.52
C LYS A 104 -0.12 9.22 -6.44
N LYS A 105 0.10 8.33 -7.41
CA LYS A 105 -0.96 7.86 -8.33
C LYS A 105 -2.01 7.00 -7.64
N TYR A 106 -1.60 6.18 -6.69
CA TYR A 106 -2.54 5.47 -5.84
C TYR A 106 -3.42 6.44 -5.04
N ASN A 107 -2.83 7.45 -4.40
CA ASN A 107 -3.56 8.46 -3.62
C ASN A 107 -4.49 9.31 -4.50
N GLU A 108 -4.08 9.69 -5.71
CA GLU A 108 -4.95 10.34 -6.69
C GLU A 108 -6.19 9.50 -7.04
N SER A 109 -6.05 8.16 -7.08
CA SER A 109 -7.18 7.24 -7.31
C SER A 109 -8.14 7.21 -6.11
N LEU A 110 -7.64 7.35 -4.88
CA LEU A 110 -8.47 7.41 -3.68
C LEU A 110 -9.28 8.70 -3.63
N SER A 111 -8.74 9.81 -4.15
CA SER A 111 -9.47 11.08 -4.25
C SER A 111 -10.71 11.02 -5.16
N GLN A 112 -10.82 10.00 -6.01
CA GLN A 112 -12.01 9.75 -6.84
C GLN A 112 -13.11 9.01 -6.08
N LYS A 113 -12.81 8.43 -4.91
CA LYS A 113 -13.81 7.78 -4.06
C LYS A 113 -14.61 8.82 -3.30
N THR A 114 -15.89 8.53 -3.11
CA THR A 114 -16.75 9.33 -2.25
C THR A 114 -16.28 9.24 -0.80
N LYS A 115 -16.60 10.26 0.00
CA LYS A 115 -16.36 10.23 1.45
C LYS A 115 -16.95 8.97 2.10
N GLN A 116 -18.16 8.58 1.69
CA GLN A 116 -18.84 7.40 2.22
C GLN A 116 -18.04 6.11 1.96
N GLU A 117 -17.52 5.93 0.75
CA GLU A 117 -16.71 4.75 0.42
C GLU A 117 -15.40 4.70 1.21
N LEU A 118 -14.73 5.84 1.38
CA LEU A 118 -13.51 5.93 2.18
C LEU A 118 -13.80 5.63 3.66
N ASP A 119 -14.86 6.21 4.21
CA ASP A 119 -15.25 6.00 5.61
C ASP A 119 -15.67 4.53 5.84
N GLN A 120 -16.39 3.92 4.90
CA GLN A 120 -16.73 2.48 4.96
C GLN A 120 -15.48 1.59 4.90
N SER A 121 -14.52 1.92 4.02
CA SER A 121 -13.26 1.20 3.93
C SER A 121 -12.47 1.27 5.24
N LEU A 122 -12.40 2.45 5.86
CA LEU A 122 -11.70 2.64 7.14
C LEU A 122 -12.42 1.89 8.28
N LYS A 123 -13.75 2.00 8.38
CA LYS A 123 -14.55 1.23 9.35
C LYS A 123 -14.33 -0.27 9.21
N HIS A 124 -14.25 -0.77 7.98
CA HIS A 124 -13.95 -2.18 7.72
C HIS A 124 -12.56 -2.57 8.21
N SER A 125 -11.53 -1.76 7.93
CA SER A 125 -10.17 -1.98 8.43
C SER A 125 -10.11 -1.99 9.95
N ILE A 126 -10.74 -1.02 10.62
CA ILE A 126 -10.82 -0.94 12.09
C ILE A 126 -11.48 -2.20 12.66
N LYS A 127 -12.59 -2.66 12.04
CA LYS A 127 -13.26 -3.88 12.48
C LYS A 127 -12.37 -5.12 12.36
N LEU A 128 -11.64 -5.27 11.24
CA LEU A 128 -10.70 -6.38 11.07
C LEU A 128 -9.57 -6.32 12.12
N THR A 129 -9.06 -5.12 12.42
CA THR A 129 -8.06 -4.93 13.48
C THR A 129 -8.62 -5.31 14.85
N ASN A 130 -9.83 -4.85 15.21
CA ASN A 130 -10.51 -5.23 16.45
C ASN A 130 -10.63 -6.75 16.58
N ASP A 131 -11.18 -7.40 15.54
CA ASP A 131 -11.46 -8.82 15.56
C ASP A 131 -10.15 -9.64 15.69
N GLU A 132 -9.07 -9.24 15.01
CA GLU A 132 -7.76 -9.90 15.13
C GLU A 132 -7.09 -9.63 16.49
N CYS A 133 -7.20 -8.41 17.04
CA CYS A 133 -6.69 -8.10 18.38
C CYS A 133 -7.36 -8.98 19.44
N ILE A 134 -8.70 -9.04 19.46
CA ILE A 134 -9.46 -9.85 20.43
C ILE A 134 -9.11 -11.32 20.29
N LYS A 135 -9.05 -11.84 19.07
CA LYS A 135 -8.66 -13.22 18.79
C LYS A 135 -7.27 -13.58 19.35
N ASN A 136 -6.36 -12.62 19.42
CA ASN A 136 -5.01 -12.80 19.98
C ASN A 136 -4.89 -12.33 21.44
N GLY A 137 -5.99 -12.00 22.12
CA GLY A 137 -6.01 -11.56 23.52
C GLY A 137 -5.52 -10.13 23.75
N ILE A 138 -5.34 -9.34 22.70
CA ILE A 138 -4.98 -7.92 22.78
C ILE A 138 -6.26 -7.13 23.07
N THR A 139 -6.37 -6.64 24.30
CA THR A 139 -7.55 -5.90 24.79
C THR A 139 -7.31 -4.39 24.89
N THR A 140 -6.07 -3.93 24.74
CA THR A 140 -5.70 -2.51 24.87
C THR A 140 -4.40 -2.22 24.12
N PHE A 141 -4.34 -1.09 23.44
CA PHE A 141 -3.08 -0.51 22.94
C PHE A 141 -3.16 1.01 22.87
N HIS A 142 -2.00 1.63 22.70
CA HIS A 142 -1.88 3.04 22.38
C HIS A 142 -1.64 3.16 20.88
N ASP A 143 -2.43 3.98 20.20
CA ASP A 143 -2.25 4.27 18.78
C ASP A 143 -1.77 5.72 18.63
N ALA A 144 -0.69 5.91 17.88
CA ALA A 144 0.00 7.18 17.82
C ALA A 144 0.09 7.67 16.38
N GLY A 145 -0.33 8.92 16.17
CA GLY A 145 -0.30 9.57 14.87
C GLY A 145 -1.65 9.61 14.16
N ILE A 146 -2.76 9.46 14.89
CA ILE A 146 -4.10 9.47 14.29
C ILE A 146 -4.53 10.88 13.86
N SER A 147 -5.26 10.97 12.75
CA SER A 147 -5.91 12.21 12.30
C SER A 147 -7.21 12.51 13.04
N PHE A 148 -7.67 13.77 13.03
CA PHE A 148 -9.00 14.11 13.53
C PHE A 148 -10.13 13.37 12.80
N LYS A 149 -9.95 13.11 11.50
CA LYS A 149 -10.94 12.36 10.70
C LYS A 149 -11.09 10.93 11.21
N GLU A 150 -9.98 10.22 11.38
CA GLU A 150 -9.97 8.84 11.87
C GLU A 150 -10.51 8.76 13.30
N LEU A 151 -10.11 9.70 14.18
CA LEU A 151 -10.61 9.77 15.55
C LEU A 151 -12.14 9.91 15.62
N ASN A 152 -12.75 10.71 14.73
CA ASN A 152 -14.21 10.85 14.68
C ASN A 152 -14.91 9.55 14.25
N ILE A 153 -14.32 8.80 13.31
CA ILE A 153 -14.85 7.50 12.87
C ILE A 153 -14.73 6.46 13.99
N LEU A 154 -13.59 6.42 14.69
CA LEU A 154 -13.42 5.57 15.86
C LEU A 154 -14.45 5.87 16.95
N ARG A 155 -14.67 7.14 17.27
CA ARG A 155 -15.71 7.57 18.23
C ARG A 155 -17.09 7.05 17.83
N GLU A 156 -17.49 7.21 16.58
CA GLU A 156 -18.78 6.68 16.08
C GLU A 156 -18.89 5.17 16.26
N MET A 157 -17.81 4.43 15.97
CA MET A 157 -17.77 2.98 16.13
C MET A 157 -17.80 2.54 17.59
N VAL A 158 -17.12 3.27 18.50
CA VAL A 158 -17.18 3.04 19.95
C VAL A 158 -18.60 3.31 20.48
N ASP A 159 -19.19 4.45 20.14
CA ASP A 159 -20.53 4.85 20.59
C ASP A 159 -21.62 3.88 20.10
N SER A 160 -21.36 3.18 18.99
CA SER A 160 -22.24 2.13 18.44
C SER A 160 -21.87 0.70 18.87
N ASN A 161 -20.97 0.53 19.86
CA ASN A 161 -20.52 -0.77 20.38
C ASN A 161 -19.96 -1.72 19.30
N GLN A 162 -19.23 -1.18 18.32
CA GLN A 162 -18.58 -1.98 17.26
C GLN A 162 -17.11 -2.29 17.55
N ILE A 163 -16.56 -1.77 18.64
CA ILE A 163 -15.16 -1.92 19.05
C ILE A 163 -15.13 -2.45 20.49
N ASP A 164 -14.45 -3.58 20.68
CA ASP A 164 -14.31 -4.26 21.97
C ASP A 164 -12.95 -3.99 22.64
N ILE A 165 -11.99 -3.47 21.88
CA ILE A 165 -10.67 -3.06 22.36
C ILE A 165 -10.70 -1.66 22.99
N ARG A 166 -9.88 -1.46 24.03
CA ARG A 166 -9.64 -0.13 24.62
C ARG A 166 -8.52 0.59 23.87
N LEU A 167 -8.80 1.80 23.41
CA LEU A 167 -7.89 2.59 22.59
C LEU A 167 -7.43 3.84 23.34
N TYR A 168 -6.12 4.10 23.32
CA TYR A 168 -5.52 5.36 23.77
C TYR A 168 -4.87 6.05 22.58
N GLU A 169 -5.59 7.02 22.03
CA GLU A 169 -5.25 7.70 20.79
C GLU A 169 -4.35 8.93 21.04
N MET A 170 -3.25 9.05 20.30
CA MET A 170 -2.39 10.23 20.28
C MET A 170 -2.49 10.92 18.92
N LEU A 171 -2.98 12.16 18.90
CA LEU A 171 -3.15 12.94 17.68
C LEU A 171 -1.80 13.21 17.01
N GLY A 172 -1.74 12.95 15.70
CA GLY A 172 -0.58 13.21 14.85
C GLY A 172 -0.65 14.52 14.06
N GLU A 173 -1.75 15.26 14.17
CA GLU A 173 -1.97 16.50 13.43
C GLU A 173 -1.61 17.72 14.28
N ASN A 174 -1.03 18.74 13.63
CA ASN A 174 -0.84 20.03 14.26
C ASN A 174 -2.22 20.67 14.52
N TYR A 175 -2.39 21.30 15.68
CA TYR A 175 -3.51 22.22 15.88
C TYR A 175 -3.28 23.44 14.98
N GLU A 176 -3.98 23.51 13.85
CA GLU A 176 -4.16 24.76 13.07
C GLU A 176 -5.27 25.62 13.66
#